data_AF-A0A380HPW8-F1
#
_entry.id   AF-A0A380HPW8-F1
#
_cell.length_a   1.000
_cell.length_b   1.000
_cell.length_c   1.000
_cell.angle_alpha   90.00
_cell.angle_beta   90.00
_cell.angle_gamma   90.00
#
_symmetry.space_group_name_H-M   'P 1'
#
loop_
_entity.id
_entity.type
_entity.pdbx_description
1 polymer ?
#
loop_
_entity_poly.entity_id
_entity_poly.type
_entity_poly.pdbx_seq_one_letter_code
_entity_poly.pdbx_strand_id
1 'polypeptide(L)' 'MEVLRKVYKDGEPVYHVKTDKGLVIRIKGSDDLTDSETEELLLLVSQDVDKMKK' A
#
# COMPACT_ATOMS: atom_id res chain seq x y z
N MET A 1 -0.68 -1.76 -10.17
CA MET A 1 -0.16 -1.70 -8.79
C MET A 1 0.49 -3.03 -8.44
N GLU A 2 1.67 -3.02 -7.81
CA GLU A 2 2.41 -4.23 -7.43
C GLU A 2 2.97 -4.11 -6.00
N VAL A 3 2.71 -5.10 -5.15
CA VAL A 3 3.31 -5.18 -3.80
C VAL A 3 4.72 -5.74 -3.93
N LEU A 4 5.72 -4.92 -3.62
CA LEU A 4 7.14 -5.27 -3.71
C LEU A 4 7.60 -6.06 -2.48
N ARG A 5 7.14 -5.66 -1.28
CA ARG A 5 7.51 -6.29 -0.02
C ARG A 5 6.57 -5.92 1.12
N LYS A 6 6.25 -6.89 1.97
CA LYS A 6 5.64 -6.68 3.29
C LYS A 6 6.73 -6.77 4.37
N VAL A 7 6.77 -5.82 5.29
CA VAL A 7 7.62 -5.85 6.49
C VAL A 7 6.78 -5.50 7.72
N TYR A 8 7.12 -6.03 8.89
CA TYR A 8 6.50 -5.61 10.14
C TYR A 8 7.36 -4.53 10.80
N LYS A 9 6.75 -3.42 11.22
CA LYS A 9 7.43 -2.35 11.93
C LYS A 9 6.56 -1.90 13.10
N ASP A 10 7.13 -1.93 14.30
CA ASP A 10 6.43 -1.56 15.54
C ASP A 10 5.13 -2.37 15.78
N GLY A 11 5.12 -3.62 15.32
CA GLY A 11 3.95 -4.51 15.42
C GLY A 11 2.91 -4.33 14.31
N GLU A 12 3.08 -3.36 13.39
CA GLU A 12 2.15 -3.10 12.30
C GLU A 12 2.72 -3.58 10.94
N PRO A 13 1.89 -4.10 10.02
CA PRO A 13 2.33 -4.46 8.69
C PRO A 13 2.55 -3.20 7.83
N VAL A 14 3.69 -3.13 7.17
CA VAL A 14 4.06 -2.05 6.24
C VAL A 14 4.32 -2.64 4.86
N TYR A 15 3.57 -2.17 3.89
CA TYR A 15 3.60 -2.60 2.51
C TYR A 15 4.39 -1.59 1.67
N HIS A 16 5.41 -2.08 0.96
CA HIS A 16 6.07 -1.34 -0.09
C HIS A 16 5.35 -1.66 -1.40
N VAL A 17 4.77 -0.64 -2.02
CA VAL A 17 3.92 -0.80 -3.20
C VAL A 17 4.45 0.08 -4.32
N LYS A 18 4.52 -0.49 -5.52
CA LYS A 18 4.76 0.24 -6.75
C LYS A 18 3.41 0.59 -7.40
N THR A 19 3.14 1.87 -7.56
CA THR A 19 1.94 2.38 -8.23
C THR A 19 2.03 2.15 -9.75
N ASP A 20 0.93 2.37 -10.47
CA ASP A 20 0.90 2.16 -11.93
C ASP A 20 1.73 3.20 -12.69
N LYS A 21 1.95 4.40 -12.11
CA LYS A 21 2.92 5.37 -12.65
C LYS A 21 4.38 5.09 -12.24
N GLY A 22 4.64 3.97 -11.57
CA GLY A 22 5.98 3.56 -11.16
C GLY A 22 6.51 4.26 -9.92
N LEU A 23 5.68 4.97 -9.16
CA LEU A 23 6.07 5.53 -7.86
C LEU A 23 6.16 4.40 -6.83
N VAL A 24 7.13 4.47 -5.93
CA VAL A 24 7.26 3.52 -4.82
C VAL A 24 6.81 4.22 -3.54
N ILE A 25 5.74 3.69 -2.94
CA ILE A 25 5.14 4.22 -1.70
C ILE A 25 5.15 3.18 -0.59
N ARG A 26 5.01 3.67 0.64
CA ARG A 26 4.91 2.86 1.85
C ARG A 26 3.55 3.06 2.47
N ILE A 27 2.83 1.97 2.67
CA ILE A 27 1.49 1.98 3.25
C ILE A 27 1.53 1.18 4.53
N LYS A 28 1.19 1.81 5.65
CA LYS A 28 0.95 1.10 6.92
C LYS A 28 -0.46 0.48 6.85
N GLY A 29 -0.57 -0.82 7.04
CA GLY A 29 -1.83 -1.52 7.25
C GLY A 29 -2.05 -1.79 8.74
N SER A 30 -3.18 -2.44 9.05
CA SER A 30 -3.45 -2.99 10.38
C SER A 30 -3.56 -4.52 10.30
N ASP A 31 -3.16 -5.23 11.35
CA ASP A 31 -3.42 -6.67 11.47
C ASP A 31 -4.91 -6.99 11.70
N ASP A 32 -5.73 -5.99 12.02
CA ASP A 32 -7.19 -6.13 12.10
C ASP A 32 -7.87 -6.25 10.73
N LEU A 33 -7.17 -5.88 9.65
CA LEU A 33 -7.72 -5.95 8.29
C LEU A 33 -7.58 -7.36 7.73
N THR A 34 -8.65 -7.84 7.10
CA THR A 34 -8.57 -9.04 6.26
C THR A 34 -7.66 -8.81 5.06
N ASP A 35 -7.22 -9.88 4.40
CA ASP A 35 -6.43 -9.78 3.16
C ASP A 35 -7.15 -8.95 2.09
N SER A 36 -8.47 -9.13 1.93
CA SER A 36 -9.27 -8.38 0.95
C SER A 36 -9.37 -6.89 1.29
N GLU A 37 -9.58 -6.54 2.56
CA GLU A 37 -9.59 -5.14 3.00
C GLU A 37 -8.22 -4.49 2.86
N THR A 38 -7.16 -5.25 3.12
CA THR A 38 -5.79 -4.82 2.90
C THR A 38 -5.53 -4.54 1.43
N GLU A 39 -5.90 -5.44 0.53
CA GLU A 39 -5.74 -5.26 -0.92
C GLU A 39 -6.49 -4.01 -1.41
N GLU A 40 -7.72 -3.81 -0.94
CA GLU A 40 -8.52 -2.63 -1.27
C GLU A 40 -7.84 -1.33 -0.79
N LEU A 41 -7.34 -1.32 0.45
CA LEU A 41 -6.57 -0.19 0.98
C LEU A 41 -5.33 0.12 0.13
N LEU A 42 -4.53 -0.89 -0.20
CA LEU A 42 -3.33 -0.72 -1.01
C LEU A 42 -3.65 -0.17 -2.41
N LEU A 43 -4.75 -0.65 -3.00
CA LEU A 43 -5.23 -0.20 -4.31
C LEU A 43 -5.69 1.25 -4.26
N LEU A 44 -6.55 1.61 -3.30
CA LEU A 44 -7.08 2.96 -3.13
C LEU A 44 -5.98 3.99 -2.94
N VAL A 45 -5.04 3.73 -2.02
CA VAL A 45 -3.93 4.64 -1.74
C VAL A 45 -3.02 4.78 -2.97
N SER A 46 -2.74 3.68 -3.68
CA SER A 46 -1.92 3.73 -4.90
C SER A 46 -2.58 4.56 -6.00
N GLN A 47 -3.89 4.42 -6.19
CA GLN A 47 -4.65 5.20 -7.16
C GLN A 47 -4.71 6.68 -6.79
N ASP A 48 -4.87 7.00 -5.51
CA ASP A 48 -4.90 8.39 -5.03
C ASP A 48 -3.56 9.08 -5.27
N VAL A 49 -2.45 8.41 -4.94
CA VAL A 49 -1.09 8.87 -5.24
C VAL A 49 -0.88 9.07 -6.74
N ASP A 50 -1.36 8.15 -7.57
CA ASP A 50 -1.26 8.30 -9.02
C ASP A 50 -2.12 9.47 -9.55
N LYS A 51 -3.25 9.79 -8.90
CA LYS A 51 -4.13 10.92 -9.28
C LYS A 51 -3.62 12.27 -8.79
N MET A 52 -2.80 12.31 -7.73
CA MET A 52 -2.16 13.54 -7.27
C MET A 52 -1.29 14.12 -8.40
N LYS A 53 -1.75 15.22 -9.00
CA LYS A 53 -0.93 16.03 -9.91
C LYS A 53 0.09 16.80 -9.08
N LYS A 54 1.36 16.65 -9.44
CA LYS A 54 2.46 17.50 -8.97
C LYS A 54 2.22 18.96 -9.32
#